data_AF-A0A4V1ZT19-F1
#
_entry.id   AF-A0A4V1ZT19-F1
#
_cell.length_a   1.000
_cell.length_b   1.000
_cell.length_c   1.000
_cell.angle_alpha   90.00
_cell.angle_beta   90.00
_cell.angle_gamma   90.00
#
_symmetry.space_group_name_H-M   'P 1'
#
loop_
_entity.id
_entity.type
_entity.pdbx_description
1 polymer ?
#
loop_
_entity_poly.entity_id
_entity_poly.type
_entity_poly.pdbx_seq_one_letter_code
_entity_poly.pdbx_strand_id
1 'polypeptide(L)'
;MTLKTKITLGFVAMLALLLGLGGYAYYTVQRLDRSSRNVLKDNFYSVELGQQMLRALDRMEADPGATQGLPQLRQSLTREAGNITEVGERELVDSLTQSQAEFQRQLDAGAPAAGRAPILAVLRGQTYRMVALNTAALTRKNEQANRNATQANQYLTLFAGLSLLLGLMFVLSVPEAAVGPLRKLTDSLEHATQQDFTATIPVESKDEYGRVA
;
A
#
# COMPACT_ATOMS: atom_id res chain seq x y z
N MET A 1 -40.99 16.00 9.79
CA MET A 1 -40.34 14.67 9.78
C MET A 1 -40.71 13.97 11.08
N THR A 2 -41.10 12.70 11.01
CA THR A 2 -41.39 11.89 12.20
C THR A 2 -40.14 11.72 13.06
N LEU A 3 -40.32 11.56 14.37
CA LEU A 3 -39.26 11.28 15.34
C LEU A 3 -38.46 10.05 14.92
N LYS A 4 -39.18 9.02 14.47
CA LYS A 4 -38.61 7.80 13.90
C LYS A 4 -37.63 8.12 12.77
N THR A 5 -38.02 8.98 11.82
CA THR A 5 -37.14 9.36 10.69
C THR A 5 -35.91 10.14 11.17
N LYS A 6 -36.05 11.06 12.13
CA LYS A 6 -34.89 11.81 12.68
C LYS A 6 -33.85 10.88 13.30
N ILE A 7 -34.30 9.92 14.13
CA ILE A 7 -33.43 8.94 14.80
C ILE A 7 -32.81 7.97 13.78
N THR A 8 -33.62 7.42 12.86
CA THR A 8 -33.13 6.48 11.83
C THR A 8 -32.10 7.13 10.91
N LEU A 9 -32.29 8.41 10.54
CA LEU A 9 -31.34 9.13 9.69
C LEU A 9 -29.96 9.26 10.36
N GLY A 10 -29.92 9.51 11.68
CA GLY A 10 -28.68 9.55 12.46
C GLY A 10 -27.95 8.20 12.48
N PHE A 11 -28.67 7.10 12.71
CA PHE A 11 -28.08 5.76 12.67
C PHE A 11 -27.58 5.37 11.28
N VAL A 12 -28.33 5.69 10.22
CA VAL A 12 -27.92 5.45 8.83
C VAL A 12 -26.68 6.27 8.48
N ALA A 13 -26.62 7.53 8.89
CA ALA A 13 -25.44 8.36 8.69
C ALA A 13 -24.21 7.78 9.42
N MET A 14 -24.38 7.30 10.66
CA MET A 14 -23.30 6.69 11.43
C MET A 14 -22.81 5.37 10.82
N LEU A 15 -23.74 4.54 10.31
CA LEU A 15 -23.40 3.31 9.59
C LEU A 15 -22.64 3.61 8.29
N ALA A 16 -23.11 4.58 7.50
CA ALA A 16 -22.45 5.00 6.28
C ALA A 16 -21.03 5.52 6.54
N LEU A 17 -20.86 6.29 7.61
CA LEU A 17 -19.56 6.79 8.07
C LEU A 17 -18.61 5.64 8.46
N LEU A 18 -19.10 4.67 9.25
CA LEU A 18 -18.32 3.47 9.63
C LEU A 18 -17.88 2.65 8.41
N LEU A 19 -18.80 2.39 7.48
CA LEU A 19 -18.51 1.64 6.26
C LEU A 19 -17.51 2.38 5.36
N GLY A 20 -17.67 3.70 5.22
CA GLY A 20 -16.74 4.53 4.47
C GLY A 20 -15.33 4.51 5.06
N LEU A 21 -15.21 4.66 6.38
CA LEU A 21 -13.93 4.63 7.09
C LEU A 21 -13.26 3.25 6.98
N GLY A 22 -14.02 2.18 7.23
CA GLY A 22 -13.54 0.82 7.14
C GLY A 22 -13.13 0.43 5.72
N GLY A 23 -13.93 0.83 4.73
CA GLY A 23 -13.62 0.61 3.31
C GLY A 23 -12.36 1.35 2.87
N TYR A 24 -12.20 2.62 3.26
CA TYR A 24 -11.00 3.41 2.96
C TYR A 24 -9.75 2.84 3.64
N ALA A 25 -9.85 2.46 4.91
CA ALA A 25 -8.77 1.81 5.64
C ALA A 25 -8.35 0.49 4.97
N TYR A 26 -9.32 -0.37 4.65
CA TYR A 26 -9.07 -1.63 3.96
C TYR A 26 -8.41 -1.44 2.60
N TYR A 27 -8.95 -0.52 1.77
CA TYR A 27 -8.39 -0.20 0.45
C TYR A 27 -6.94 0.29 0.55
N THR A 28 -6.67 1.19 1.50
CA THR A 28 -5.33 1.75 1.74
C THR A 28 -4.33 0.66 2.12
N VAL A 29 -4.69 -0.20 3.08
CA VAL A 29 -3.83 -1.31 3.53
C VAL A 29 -3.56 -2.28 2.37
N GLN A 30 -4.59 -2.64 1.61
CA GLN A 30 -4.44 -3.57 0.49
C GLN A 30 -3.58 -3.00 -0.64
N ARG A 31 -3.70 -1.70 -0.93
CA ARG A 31 -2.83 -1.00 -1.90
C ARG A 31 -1.38 -1.02 -1.44
N LEU A 32 -1.13 -0.80 -0.15
CA LEU A 32 0.21 -0.78 0.41
C LEU A 32 0.86 -2.18 0.39
N ASP A 33 0.11 -3.23 0.75
CA ASP A 33 0.59 -4.62 0.72
C ASP A 33 0.97 -5.06 -0.71
N ARG A 34 0.11 -4.79 -1.71
CA ARG A 34 0.40 -5.13 -3.11
C ARG A 34 1.63 -4.40 -3.65
N SER A 35 1.76 -3.11 -3.35
CA SER A 35 2.92 -2.32 -3.79
C SER A 35 4.22 -2.87 -3.20
N SER A 36 4.22 -3.23 -1.91
CA SER A 36 5.41 -3.79 -1.25
C SER A 36 5.79 -5.16 -1.81
N ARG A 37 4.82 -6.05 -2.03
CA ARG A 37 5.07 -7.40 -2.57
C ARG A 37 5.70 -7.38 -3.95
N ASN A 38 5.17 -6.56 -4.85
CA ASN A 38 5.67 -6.48 -6.23
C ASN A 38 7.06 -5.84 -6.30
N VAL A 39 7.30 -4.77 -5.51
CA VAL A 39 8.61 -4.12 -5.45
C VAL A 39 9.67 -5.08 -4.88
N LEU A 40 9.33 -5.81 -3.82
CA LEU A 40 10.28 -6.70 -3.16
C LEU A 40 10.57 -7.95 -3.99
N LYS A 41 9.58 -8.53 -4.67
CA LYS A 41 9.81 -9.79 -5.40
C LYS A 41 10.71 -9.62 -6.61
N ASP A 42 10.39 -8.66 -7.48
CA ASP A 42 11.01 -8.64 -8.81
C ASP A 42 12.38 -7.95 -8.79
N ASN A 43 12.55 -6.86 -8.04
CA ASN A 43 13.82 -6.13 -7.96
C ASN A 43 14.85 -6.84 -7.06
N PHE A 44 14.40 -7.46 -5.97
CA PHE A 44 15.31 -8.25 -5.12
C PHE A 44 15.80 -9.48 -5.86
N TYR A 45 14.95 -10.10 -6.68
CA TYR A 45 15.33 -11.22 -7.52
C TYR A 45 16.44 -10.85 -8.50
N SER A 46 16.33 -9.72 -9.21
CA SER A 46 17.38 -9.24 -10.11
C SER A 46 18.69 -8.91 -9.38
N VAL A 47 18.62 -8.35 -8.17
CA VAL A 47 19.81 -8.13 -7.32
C VAL A 47 20.46 -9.47 -6.91
N GLU A 48 19.65 -10.47 -6.54
CA GLU A 48 20.15 -11.80 -6.18
C GLU A 48 20.83 -12.48 -7.37
N LEU A 49 20.22 -12.41 -8.56
CA LEU A 49 20.81 -12.92 -9.80
C LEU A 49 22.13 -12.21 -10.11
N GLY A 50 22.20 -10.89 -9.97
CA GLY A 50 23.44 -10.15 -10.10
C GLY A 50 24.54 -10.60 -9.14
N GLN A 51 24.20 -10.87 -7.87
CA GLN A 51 25.16 -11.44 -6.91
C GLN A 51 25.58 -12.87 -7.25
N GLN A 52 24.70 -13.69 -7.83
CA GLN A 52 25.05 -15.02 -8.33
C GLN A 52 26.02 -14.93 -9.52
N MET A 53 25.79 -13.98 -10.43
CA MET A 53 26.67 -13.69 -11.57
C MET A 53 28.06 -13.22 -11.11
N LEU A 54 28.14 -12.29 -10.15
CA LEU A 54 29.43 -11.86 -9.59
C LEU A 54 30.20 -13.03 -8.95
N ARG A 55 29.54 -13.85 -8.13
CA ARG A 55 30.16 -15.06 -7.55
C ARG A 55 30.64 -16.04 -8.60
N ALA A 56 29.91 -16.19 -9.70
CA ALA A 56 30.32 -17.02 -10.82
C ALA A 56 31.57 -16.45 -11.52
N LEU A 57 31.64 -15.13 -11.70
CA LEU A 57 32.81 -14.44 -12.25
C LEU A 57 34.04 -14.59 -11.34
N ASP A 58 33.87 -14.44 -10.02
CA ASP A 58 34.95 -14.60 -9.05
C ASP A 58 35.52 -16.03 -9.06
N ARG A 59 34.65 -17.05 -9.21
CA ARG A 59 35.08 -18.45 -9.36
C ARG A 59 35.89 -18.69 -10.64
N MET A 60 35.47 -18.09 -11.76
CA MET A 60 36.18 -18.23 -13.04
C MET A 60 37.54 -17.52 -13.03
N GLU A 61 37.69 -16.46 -12.24
CA GLU A 61 38.97 -15.78 -12.04
C GLU A 61 39.90 -16.57 -11.09
N ALA A 62 39.35 -17.09 -9.99
CA ALA A 62 40.12 -17.85 -9.00
C ALA A 62 40.58 -19.22 -9.51
N ASP A 63 39.74 -19.90 -10.29
CA ASP A 63 40.06 -21.18 -10.92
C ASP A 63 39.65 -21.15 -12.41
N PRO A 64 40.59 -20.77 -13.30
CA PRO A 64 40.34 -20.71 -14.75
C PRO A 64 40.00 -22.07 -15.39
N GLY A 65 40.19 -23.18 -14.67
CA GLY A 65 39.83 -24.54 -15.07
C GLY A 65 38.48 -25.01 -14.52
N ALA A 66 37.84 -24.22 -13.64
CA ALA A 66 36.53 -24.56 -13.08
C ALA A 66 35.44 -24.53 -14.16
N THR A 67 34.90 -25.70 -14.47
CA THR A 67 33.84 -25.90 -15.48
C THR A 67 32.47 -25.37 -15.04
N GLN A 68 32.29 -24.98 -13.77
CA GLN A 68 30.99 -24.62 -13.22
C GLN A 68 30.68 -23.11 -13.22
N GLY A 69 31.68 -22.23 -13.30
CA GLY A 69 31.44 -20.78 -13.23
C GLY A 69 30.64 -20.24 -14.42
N LEU A 70 31.01 -20.65 -15.63
CA LEU A 70 30.34 -20.17 -16.85
C LEU A 70 28.89 -20.65 -17.00
N PRO A 71 28.56 -21.93 -16.73
CA PRO A 71 27.16 -22.38 -16.67
C PRO A 71 26.31 -21.61 -15.65
N GLN A 72 26.86 -21.31 -14.47
CA GLN A 72 26.15 -20.56 -13.42
C GLN A 72 25.87 -19.11 -13.86
N LEU A 73 26.89 -18.43 -14.41
CA LEU A 73 26.71 -17.09 -14.99
C LEU A 73 25.60 -17.10 -16.04
N ARG A 74 25.63 -18.07 -16.96
CA ARG A 74 24.67 -18.18 -18.06
C ARG A 74 23.26 -18.45 -17.53
N GLN A 75 23.11 -19.31 -16.53
CA GLN A 75 21.83 -19.60 -15.91
C GLN A 75 21.22 -18.36 -15.25
N SER A 76 22.01 -17.61 -14.48
CA SER A 76 21.55 -16.39 -13.83
C SER A 76 21.22 -15.29 -14.85
N LEU A 77 22.03 -15.13 -15.90
CA LEU A 77 21.77 -14.18 -16.97
C LEU A 77 20.50 -14.50 -17.77
N THR A 78 20.24 -15.77 -18.08
CA THR A 78 19.00 -16.18 -18.76
C THR A 78 17.77 -15.89 -17.91
N ARG A 79 17.86 -16.10 -16.59
CA ARG A 79 16.79 -15.74 -15.66
C ARG A 79 16.56 -14.23 -15.62
N GLU A 80 17.64 -13.46 -15.64
CA GLU A 80 17.57 -12.00 -15.69
C GLU A 80 16.92 -11.49 -16.98
N ALA A 81 17.28 -12.07 -18.12
CA ALA A 81 16.67 -11.73 -19.41
C ALA A 81 15.15 -12.02 -19.45
N GLY A 82 14.68 -12.97 -18.65
CA GLY A 82 13.25 -13.25 -18.46
C GLY A 82 12.55 -12.32 -17.45
N ASN A 83 13.30 -11.52 -16.70
CA ASN A 83 12.81 -10.66 -15.62
C ASN A 83 13.25 -9.19 -15.82
N ILE A 84 12.98 -8.63 -16.99
CA ILE A 84 13.25 -7.21 -17.25
C ILE A 84 12.17 -6.37 -16.55
N THR A 85 12.58 -5.60 -15.54
CA THR A 85 11.70 -4.81 -14.66
C THR A 85 11.90 -3.30 -14.81
N GLU A 86 13.08 -2.86 -15.24
CA GLU A 86 13.45 -1.45 -15.26
C GLU A 86 13.79 -0.91 -16.66
N VAL A 87 13.63 0.40 -16.82
CA VAL A 87 14.01 1.11 -18.06
C VAL A 87 15.54 1.15 -18.15
N GLY A 88 16.09 0.77 -19.30
CA GLY A 88 17.55 0.68 -19.50
C GLY A 88 18.17 -0.66 -19.12
N GLU A 89 17.39 -1.57 -18.53
CA GLU A 89 17.87 -2.89 -18.11
C GLU A 89 18.06 -3.84 -19.30
N ARG A 90 17.16 -3.79 -20.28
CA ARG A 90 17.24 -4.63 -21.49
C ARG A 90 18.56 -4.41 -22.22
N GLU A 91 18.95 -3.16 -22.41
CA GLU A 91 20.21 -2.80 -23.08
C GLU A 91 21.43 -3.32 -22.32
N LEU A 92 21.38 -3.31 -20.97
CA LEU A 92 22.45 -3.87 -20.14
C LEU A 92 22.50 -5.40 -20.22
N VAL A 93 21.35 -6.08 -20.21
CA VAL A 93 21.26 -7.54 -20.34
C VAL A 93 21.72 -8.01 -21.73
N ASP A 94 21.35 -7.29 -22.78
CA ASP A 94 21.80 -7.58 -24.15
C ASP A 94 23.33 -7.42 -24.26
N SER A 95 23.88 -6.36 -23.66
CA SER A 95 25.33 -6.12 -23.60
C SER A 95 26.06 -7.21 -22.79
N LEU A 96 25.50 -7.64 -21.65
CA LEU A 96 26.01 -8.76 -20.86
C LEU A 96 26.00 -10.07 -21.66
N THR A 97 24.93 -10.33 -22.41
CA THR A 97 24.80 -11.53 -23.25
C THR A 97 25.84 -11.55 -24.36
N GLN A 98 26.10 -10.40 -24.99
CA GLN A 98 27.16 -10.28 -25.99
C GLN A 98 28.55 -10.53 -25.39
N SER A 99 28.87 -9.91 -24.25
CA SER A 99 30.15 -10.10 -23.56
C SER A 99 30.32 -11.54 -23.05
N GLN A 100 29.24 -12.20 -22.63
CA GLN A 100 29.26 -13.61 -22.22
C GLN A 100 29.55 -14.52 -23.42
N ALA A 101 28.95 -14.24 -24.57
CA ALA A 101 29.22 -14.99 -25.81
C ALA A 101 30.64 -14.77 -26.33
N GLU A 102 31.20 -13.56 -26.17
CA GLU A 102 32.61 -13.29 -26.46
C GLU A 102 33.55 -14.06 -25.54
N PHE A 103 33.29 -14.08 -24.23
CA PHE A 103 34.05 -14.88 -23.28
C PHE A 103 34.04 -16.37 -23.63
N GLN A 104 32.86 -16.91 -24.00
CA GLN A 104 32.73 -18.29 -24.46
C GLN A 104 33.61 -18.56 -25.69
N ARG A 105 33.59 -17.68 -26.69
CA ARG A 105 34.42 -17.83 -27.90
C ARG A 105 35.92 -17.84 -27.58
N GLN A 106 36.37 -17.00 -26.65
CA GLN A 106 37.77 -17.00 -26.22
C GLN A 106 38.15 -18.28 -25.48
N LEU A 107 37.23 -18.82 -24.67
CA LEU A 107 37.41 -20.10 -23.99
C LEU A 107 37.52 -21.27 -24.98
N ASP A 108 36.62 -21.33 -25.96
CA ASP A 108 36.59 -22.37 -26.98
C ASP A 108 37.81 -22.32 -27.92
N ALA A 109 38.33 -21.11 -28.17
CA ALA A 109 39.57 -20.89 -28.91
C ALA A 109 40.85 -21.25 -28.11
N GLY A 110 40.71 -21.68 -26.85
CA GLY A 110 41.85 -22.03 -26.00
C GLY A 110 42.66 -20.83 -25.52
N ALA A 111 42.06 -19.63 -25.45
CA ALA A 111 42.77 -18.43 -25.03
C ALA A 111 43.31 -18.58 -23.59
N PRO A 112 44.58 -18.20 -23.34
CA PRO A 112 45.15 -18.26 -22.00
C PRO A 112 44.37 -17.36 -21.03
N ALA A 113 44.41 -17.68 -19.73
CA ALA A 113 43.67 -16.92 -18.71
C ALA A 113 43.98 -15.42 -18.75
N ALA A 114 45.23 -15.04 -19.03
CA ALA A 114 45.63 -13.63 -19.20
C ALA A 114 44.91 -12.91 -20.36
N GLY A 115 44.63 -13.62 -21.46
CA GLY A 115 43.87 -13.08 -22.60
C GLY A 115 42.38 -12.93 -22.31
N ARG A 116 41.85 -13.72 -21.37
CA ARG A 116 40.45 -13.69 -20.92
C ARG A 116 40.16 -12.69 -19.80
N ALA A 117 41.19 -12.19 -19.11
CA ALA A 117 41.04 -11.24 -18.01
C ALA A 117 40.31 -9.93 -18.39
N PRO A 118 40.56 -9.29 -19.57
CA PRO A 118 39.86 -8.07 -19.94
C PRO A 118 38.35 -8.24 -20.10
N ILE A 119 37.91 -9.33 -20.74
CA ILE A 119 36.47 -9.59 -20.96
C ILE A 119 35.78 -10.00 -19.64
N LEU A 120 36.48 -10.67 -18.72
CA LEU A 120 35.99 -10.91 -17.35
C LEU A 120 35.75 -9.60 -16.59
N ALA A 121 36.66 -8.63 -16.71
CA ALA A 121 36.49 -7.31 -16.10
C ALA A 121 35.29 -6.55 -16.68
N VAL A 122 35.06 -6.65 -18.00
CA VAL A 122 33.87 -6.08 -18.66
C VAL A 122 32.59 -6.71 -18.12
N LEU A 123 32.52 -8.04 -18.07
CA LEU A 123 31.36 -8.76 -17.51
C LEU A 123 31.07 -8.37 -16.06
N ARG A 124 32.12 -8.26 -15.24
CA ARG A 124 32.01 -7.80 -13.85
C ARG A 124 31.47 -6.38 -13.77
N GLY A 125 32.02 -5.45 -14.56
CA GLY A 125 31.56 -4.07 -14.62
C GLY A 125 30.10 -3.93 -15.07
N GLN A 126 29.70 -4.68 -16.10
CA GLN A 126 28.30 -4.70 -16.56
C GLN A 126 27.36 -5.29 -15.50
N THR A 127 27.77 -6.37 -14.83
CA THR A 127 26.98 -6.99 -13.74
C THR A 127 26.79 -6.01 -12.59
N TYR A 128 27.83 -5.26 -12.19
CA TYR A 128 27.70 -4.21 -11.19
C TYR A 128 26.73 -3.10 -11.61
N ARG A 129 26.79 -2.66 -12.87
CA ARG A 129 25.85 -1.65 -13.39
C ARG A 129 24.41 -2.13 -13.33
N MET A 130 24.17 -3.39 -13.67
CA MET A 130 22.85 -4.01 -13.60
C MET A 130 22.32 -4.14 -12.16
N VAL A 131 23.18 -4.56 -11.21
CA VAL A 131 22.83 -4.56 -9.78
C VAL A 131 22.55 -3.15 -9.26
N ALA A 132 23.36 -2.16 -9.65
CA ALA A 132 23.19 -0.77 -9.23
C ALA A 132 21.90 -0.16 -9.76
N LEU A 133 21.54 -0.44 -11.02
CA LEU A 133 20.30 0.03 -11.63
C LEU A 133 19.07 -0.52 -10.90
N ASN A 134 19.03 -1.83 -10.65
CA ASN A 134 17.95 -2.48 -9.90
C ASN A 134 17.87 -2.03 -8.44
N THR A 135 19.02 -1.86 -7.78
CA THR A 135 19.06 -1.39 -6.38
C THR A 135 18.58 0.06 -6.28
N ALA A 136 18.97 0.93 -7.22
CA ALA A 136 18.49 2.32 -7.25
C ALA A 136 16.98 2.40 -7.51
N ALA A 137 16.45 1.55 -8.38
CA ALA A 137 15.02 1.44 -8.60
C ALA A 137 14.26 0.94 -7.36
N LEU A 138 14.79 -0.10 -6.70
CA LEU A 138 14.25 -0.62 -5.43
C LEU A 138 14.18 0.47 -4.37
N THR A 139 15.26 1.21 -4.15
CA THR A 139 15.29 2.31 -3.16
C THR A 139 14.28 3.40 -3.49
N ARG A 140 14.22 3.85 -4.75
CA ARG A 140 13.27 4.89 -5.19
C ARG A 140 11.81 4.46 -4.99
N LYS A 141 11.48 3.22 -5.37
CA LYS A 141 10.13 2.64 -5.21
C LYS A 141 9.78 2.46 -3.73
N ASN A 142 10.74 2.04 -2.90
CA ASN A 142 10.56 1.91 -1.46
C ASN A 142 10.28 3.27 -0.79
N GLU A 143 11.07 4.30 -1.11
CA GLU A 143 10.82 5.67 -0.61
C GLU A 143 9.44 6.19 -1.03
N GLN A 144 9.02 5.93 -2.27
CA GLN A 144 7.69 6.32 -2.74
C GLN A 144 6.58 5.57 -1.98
N ALA A 145 6.73 4.26 -1.75
CA ALA A 145 5.80 3.48 -0.95
C ALA A 145 5.72 4.01 0.50
N ASN A 146 6.86 4.36 1.10
CA ASN A 146 6.90 4.91 2.45
C ASN A 146 6.24 6.30 2.56
N ARG A 147 6.47 7.17 1.58
CA ARG A 147 5.78 8.47 1.48
C ARG A 147 4.26 8.29 1.37
N ASN A 148 3.81 7.37 0.50
CA ASN A 148 2.39 7.06 0.37
C ASN A 148 1.78 6.50 1.66
N ALA A 149 2.51 5.63 2.37
CA ALA A 149 2.07 5.09 3.67
C ALA A 149 1.91 6.21 4.71
N THR A 150 2.87 7.13 4.77
CA THR A 150 2.84 8.26 5.72
C THR A 150 1.66 9.18 5.43
N GLN A 151 1.44 9.55 4.17
CA GLN A 151 0.29 10.35 3.77
C GLN A 151 -1.03 9.65 4.08
N ALA A 152 -1.12 8.35 3.79
CA ALA A 152 -2.33 7.59 4.07
C ALA A 152 -2.62 7.51 5.58
N ASN A 153 -1.58 7.35 6.41
CA ASN A 153 -1.71 7.36 7.86
C ASN A 153 -2.17 8.73 8.40
N GLN A 154 -1.67 9.83 7.83
CA GLN A 154 -2.13 11.19 8.16
C GLN A 154 -3.62 11.36 7.85
N TYR A 155 -4.07 10.96 6.66
CA TYR A 155 -5.48 11.00 6.30
C TYR A 155 -6.33 10.10 7.20
N LEU A 156 -5.87 8.88 7.50
CA LEU A 156 -6.58 7.97 8.40
C LEU A 156 -6.76 8.59 9.79
N THR A 157 -5.71 9.22 10.31
CA THR A 157 -5.74 9.90 11.62
C THR A 157 -6.69 11.09 11.62
N LEU A 158 -6.66 11.92 10.56
CA LEU A 158 -7.57 13.05 10.40
C LEU A 158 -9.02 12.59 10.29
N PHE A 159 -9.30 11.60 9.45
CA PHE A 159 -10.63 11.01 9.27
C PHE A 159 -11.13 10.34 10.56
N ALA A 160 -10.27 9.64 11.29
CA ALA A 160 -10.60 9.06 12.58
C ALA A 160 -10.98 10.16 13.60
N GLY A 161 -10.20 11.24 13.69
CA GLY A 161 -10.51 12.38 14.55
C GLY A 161 -11.85 13.04 14.20
N LEU A 162 -12.11 13.28 12.91
CA LEU A 162 -13.38 13.85 12.45
C LEU A 162 -14.56 12.89 12.72
N SER A 163 -14.37 11.59 12.50
CA SER A 163 -15.37 10.57 12.77
C SER A 163 -15.73 10.50 14.26
N LEU A 164 -14.76 10.69 15.15
CA LEU A 164 -14.96 10.72 16.59
C LEU A 164 -15.79 11.94 17.00
N LEU A 165 -15.48 13.13 16.47
CA LEU A 165 -16.23 14.35 16.75
C LEU A 165 -17.69 14.25 16.26
N LEU A 166 -17.89 13.74 15.04
CA LEU A 166 -19.23 13.51 14.49
C LEU A 166 -19.99 12.45 15.31
N GLY A 167 -19.32 11.36 15.68
CA GLY A 167 -19.89 10.33 16.56
C GLY A 167 -20.33 10.91 17.90
N LEU A 168 -19.50 11.74 18.53
CA LEU A 168 -19.81 12.40 19.80
C LEU A 168 -21.01 13.34 19.65
N MET A 169 -21.07 14.13 18.57
CA MET A 169 -22.22 14.97 18.25
C MET A 169 -23.52 14.15 18.13
N PHE A 170 -23.48 13.00 17.45
CA PHE A 170 -24.65 12.12 17.33
C PHE A 170 -25.06 11.49 18.66
N VAL A 171 -24.10 11.02 19.46
CA VAL A 171 -24.36 10.44 20.79
C VAL A 171 -25.05 11.44 21.71
N LEU A 172 -24.75 12.74 21.61
CA LEU A 172 -25.40 13.77 22.42
C LEU A 172 -26.75 14.22 21.84
N SER A 173 -26.86 14.36 20.52
CA SER A 173 -28.07 14.91 19.87
C SER A 173 -29.23 13.92 19.70
N VAL A 174 -28.96 12.63 19.47
CA VAL A 174 -30.00 11.62 19.26
C VAL A 174 -30.85 11.36 20.51
N PRO A 175 -30.27 11.23 21.73
CA PRO A 175 -31.06 11.13 22.95
C PRO A 175 -31.94 12.36 23.18
N GLU A 176 -31.44 13.56 22.91
CA GLU A 176 -32.21 14.79 23.10
C GLU A 176 -33.39 14.89 22.13
N ALA A 177 -33.20 14.45 20.88
CA ALA A 177 -34.28 14.31 19.91
C ALA A 177 -35.33 13.25 20.31
N ALA A 178 -34.94 12.20 21.05
CA ALA A 178 -35.84 11.14 21.49
C ALA A 178 -36.54 11.44 22.83
N VAL A 179 -35.80 12.00 23.78
CA VAL A 179 -36.20 12.20 25.20
C VAL A 179 -36.86 13.55 25.42
N GLY A 180 -36.46 14.60 24.71
CA GLY A 180 -37.03 15.94 24.87
C GLY A 180 -38.55 15.96 24.74
N PRO A 181 -39.12 15.33 23.72
CA PRO A 181 -40.57 15.25 23.58
C PRO A 181 -41.27 14.35 24.61
N LEU A 182 -40.62 13.27 25.07
CA LEU A 182 -41.12 12.44 26.17
C LEU A 182 -41.21 13.24 27.48
N ARG A 183 -40.18 14.03 27.80
CA ARG A 183 -40.20 14.93 28.97
C ARG A 183 -41.35 15.91 28.92
N LYS A 184 -41.55 16.59 27.78
CA LYS A 184 -42.68 17.52 27.60
C LYS A 184 -44.04 16.84 27.82
N LEU A 185 -44.17 15.59 27.37
CA LEU A 185 -45.41 14.82 27.55
C LEU A 185 -45.62 14.42 29.02
N THR A 186 -44.57 13.99 29.72
CA THR A 186 -44.60 13.70 31.16
C THR A 186 -44.97 14.94 31.97
N ASP A 187 -44.32 16.08 31.71
CA ASP A 187 -44.59 17.35 32.40
C ASP A 187 -46.05 17.80 32.17
N SER A 188 -46.57 17.60 30.95
CA SER A 188 -47.96 17.95 30.61
C SER A 188 -48.97 17.05 31.32
N LEU A 189 -48.70 15.75 31.43
CA LEU A 189 -49.54 14.81 32.18
C LEU A 189 -49.53 15.11 33.69
N GLU A 190 -48.40 15.59 34.21
CA GLU A 190 -48.26 16.00 35.62
C GLU A 190 -49.08 17.26 35.95
N HIS A 191 -49.06 18.29 35.08
CA HIS A 191 -49.92 19.48 35.25
C HIS A 191 -51.41 19.13 35.17
N ALA A 192 -51.79 18.26 34.23
CA ALA A 192 -53.18 17.79 34.10
C ALA A 192 -53.66 17.00 35.33
N THR A 193 -52.77 16.22 35.98
CA THR A 193 -53.10 15.51 37.22
C THR A 193 -53.17 16.44 38.45
N GLN A 194 -52.53 17.60 38.40
CA GLN A 194 -52.61 18.64 39.44
C GLN A 194 -53.79 19.62 39.26
N GLN A 195 -54.69 19.36 38.29
CA GLN A 195 -55.84 20.22 37.93
C GLN A 195 -55.47 21.64 37.47
N ASP A 196 -54.22 21.87 37.07
CA ASP A 196 -53.79 23.15 36.49
C ASP A 196 -53.95 23.14 34.98
N PHE A 197 -55.12 23.59 34.52
CA PHE A 197 -55.48 23.67 33.10
C PHE A 197 -55.08 25.01 32.44
N THR A 198 -54.30 25.86 33.14
CA THR A 198 -53.86 27.15 32.56
C THR A 198 -52.58 27.05 31.73
N ALA A 199 -51.86 25.93 31.83
CA ALA A 199 -50.69 25.64 31.01
C ALA A 199 -51.09 25.36 29.55
N THR A 200 -50.77 26.30 28.65
CA THR A 200 -51.00 26.14 27.19
C THR A 200 -49.79 25.45 26.58
N ILE A 201 -50.00 24.32 25.89
CA ILE A 201 -48.92 23.63 25.17
C ILE A 201 -48.68 24.37 23.85
N PRO A 202 -47.51 24.98 23.60
CA PRO A 202 -47.21 25.55 22.30
C PRO A 202 -47.02 24.40 21.30
N VAL A 203 -47.99 24.24 20.39
CA VAL A 203 -47.92 23.28 19.29
C VAL A 203 -46.95 23.80 18.23
N GLU A 204 -45.65 23.72 18.51
CA GLU A 204 -44.59 24.18 17.60
C GLU A 204 -44.11 23.09 16.62
N SER A 205 -44.52 21.84 16.81
CA SER A 205 -43.95 20.71 16.06
C SER A 205 -44.95 20.01 15.14
N LYS A 206 -44.52 19.64 13.92
CA LYS A 206 -45.30 18.81 12.97
C LYS A 206 -44.99 17.32 13.06
N ASP A 207 -44.30 16.88 14.11
CA ASP A 207 -44.01 15.47 14.36
C ASP A 207 -45.07 14.81 15.25
N GLU A 208 -44.88 13.54 15.58
CA GLU A 208 -45.88 12.75 16.31
C GLU A 208 -46.33 13.43 17.60
N TYR A 209 -45.50 14.28 18.22
CA TYR A 209 -45.80 14.98 19.46
C TYR A 209 -46.71 16.19 19.30
N GLY A 210 -46.57 16.97 18.23
CA GLY A 210 -47.55 18.04 17.94
C GLY A 210 -48.92 17.51 17.52
N ARG A 211 -49.05 16.18 17.40
CA ARG A 211 -50.32 15.48 17.19
C ARG A 211 -50.96 14.99 18.50
N VAL A 212 -50.21 15.00 19.61
CA VAL A 212 -50.68 14.59 20.95
C VAL A 212 -50.80 15.80 21.90
N ALA A 213 -49.98 16.83 21.70
CA ALA A 213 -50.14 18.16 22.28
C ALA A 213 -51.42 18.85 21.78
#